data_AF-A0A076FD28-F1
#
_entry.id   AF-A0A076FD28-F1
#
_cell.length_a   1.000
_cell.length_b   1.000
_cell.length_c   1.000
_cell.angle_alpha   90.00
_cell.angle_beta   90.00
_cell.angle_gamma   90.00
#
_symmetry.space_group_name_H-M   'P 1'
#
loop_
_entity.id
_entity.type
_entity.pdbx_description
1 polymer ?
#
loop_
_entity_poly.entity_id
_entity_poly.type
_entity_poly.pdbx_seq_one_letter_code
_entity_poly.pdbx_strand_id
1 'polypeptide(L)'
;MTYENLIGKIENEETGIAKGYDISFLQDVCCYRNNSEEIFDNLIAKDLKLFASIETALLARKEPKEGDFVEYADGKFARISVDHRNGTFQLSNNIGVFVSEYGSQASGCVWDPNLDHIKRERLVFDNLKPTSKTMKGRCWMFSEGYAGGGRGVYYNIKFKVWLLG
;
A
#
# COMPACT_ATOMS: atom_id res chain seq x y z
N MET A 1 12.45 9.12 24.61
CA MET A 1 12.87 7.74 24.87
C MET A 1 14.30 7.55 24.41
N THR A 2 15.02 6.60 25.00
CA THR A 2 16.30 6.14 24.46
C THR A 2 16.08 5.31 23.19
N TYR A 3 17.15 5.06 22.44
CA TYR A 3 17.08 4.20 21.25
C TYR A 3 16.71 2.77 21.63
N GLU A 4 17.23 2.24 22.75
CA GLU A 4 16.91 0.90 23.25
C GLU A 4 15.42 0.76 23.57
N ASN A 5 14.83 1.78 24.22
CA ASN A 5 13.40 1.80 24.49
C ASN A 5 12.58 1.88 23.19
N LEU A 6 13.04 2.65 22.19
CA LEU A 6 12.39 2.72 20.88
C LEU A 6 12.36 1.34 20.21
N ILE A 7 13.49 0.63 20.18
CA ILE A 7 13.55 -0.73 19.62
C ILE A 7 12.59 -1.66 20.36
N GLY A 8 12.59 -1.62 21.70
CA GLY A 8 11.66 -2.38 22.51
C GLY A 8 10.20 -2.07 22.18
N LYS A 9 9.83 -0.81 21.93
CA LYS A 9 8.47 -0.45 21.49
C LYS A 9 8.16 -0.98 20.09
N ILE A 10 9.08 -0.88 19.12
CA ILE A 10 8.87 -1.41 17.76
C ILE A 10 8.66 -2.93 17.77
N GLU A 11 9.41 -3.65 18.59
CA GLU A 11 9.31 -5.11 18.68
C GLU A 11 7.99 -5.59 19.29
N ASN A 12 7.50 -4.85 20.30
CA ASN A 12 6.28 -5.17 21.05
C ASN A 12 5.00 -4.54 20.48
N GLU A 13 5.09 -3.71 19.44
CA GLU A 13 3.92 -3.09 18.81
C GLU A 13 3.11 -4.14 18.04
N GLU A 14 1.84 -4.34 18.44
CA GLU A 14 1.04 -5.49 18.04
C GLU A 14 0.46 -5.41 16.60
N THR A 15 0.22 -4.20 16.09
CA THR A 15 -0.36 -4.03 14.75
C THR A 15 0.67 -4.32 13.66
N GLY A 16 1.96 -4.17 13.98
CA GLY A 16 3.08 -4.37 13.08
C GLY A 16 3.40 -3.17 12.18
N ILE A 17 2.67 -2.06 12.32
CA ILE A 17 2.93 -0.83 11.55
C ILE A 17 4.26 -0.20 11.95
N ALA A 18 4.70 -0.34 13.21
CA ALA A 18 5.98 0.22 13.68
C ALA A 18 7.18 -0.33 12.89
N LYS A 19 7.11 -1.59 12.45
CA LYS A 19 8.14 -2.24 11.62
C LYS A 19 8.15 -1.74 10.17
N GLY A 20 7.15 -0.95 9.79
CA GLY A 20 6.99 -0.37 8.46
C GLY A 20 7.68 0.97 8.26
N TYR A 21 8.12 1.64 9.33
CA TYR A 21 8.78 2.95 9.25
C TYR A 21 10.27 2.82 8.95
N ASP A 22 10.85 3.89 8.41
CA ASP A 22 12.30 4.10 8.47
C ASP A 22 12.74 4.30 9.92
N ILE A 23 13.71 3.51 10.37
CA ILE A 23 14.20 3.56 11.76
C ILE A 23 14.83 4.92 12.10
N SER A 24 15.48 5.57 11.14
CA SER A 24 16.11 6.88 11.32
C SER A 24 15.04 7.96 11.53
N PHE A 25 13.90 7.84 10.83
CA PHE A 25 12.75 8.73 11.04
C PHE A 25 12.18 8.57 12.45
N LEU A 26 11.93 7.33 12.89
CA LEU A 26 11.44 7.07 14.25
C LEU A 26 12.42 7.56 15.31
N GLN A 27 13.73 7.34 15.11
CA GLN A 27 14.77 7.81 16.02
C GLN A 27 14.79 9.34 16.13
N ASP A 28 14.72 10.05 15.00
CA ASP A 28 14.68 11.51 14.97
C ASP A 28 13.45 12.07 15.72
N VAL A 29 12.27 11.56 15.41
CA VAL A 29 11.02 12.04 16.02
C VAL A 29 10.90 11.67 17.50
N CYS A 30 11.22 10.42 17.86
CA CYS A 30 10.92 9.86 19.18
C CYS A 30 12.07 10.00 20.18
N CYS A 31 13.33 9.98 19.72
CA CYS A 31 14.51 10.06 20.59
C CYS A 31 15.08 11.48 20.65
N TYR A 32 15.28 12.13 19.50
CA TYR A 32 16.01 13.40 19.45
C TYR A 32 15.13 14.63 19.59
N ARG A 33 14.02 14.71 18.85
CA ARG A 33 13.20 15.93 18.83
C ARG A 33 12.29 16.06 20.05
N ASN A 34 11.55 15.00 20.36
CA ASN A 34 10.52 15.07 21.41
C ASN A 34 10.89 14.25 22.65
N ASN A 35 11.72 13.22 22.50
CA ASN A 35 12.19 12.37 23.58
C ASN A 35 11.07 11.76 24.47
N SER A 36 9.90 11.41 23.91
CA SER A 36 8.72 10.91 24.67
C SER A 36 8.10 9.65 24.07
N GLU A 37 7.64 8.72 24.92
CA GLU A 37 6.91 7.50 24.53
C GLU A 37 5.52 7.78 23.95
N GLU A 38 4.83 8.78 24.49
CA GLU A 38 3.52 9.19 23.99
C GLU A 38 3.58 9.65 22.53
N ILE A 39 4.73 10.17 22.07
CA ILE A 39 4.91 10.60 20.68
C ILE A 39 4.91 9.40 19.73
N PHE A 40 5.55 8.30 20.12
CA PHE A 40 5.50 7.06 19.35
C PHE A 40 4.06 6.54 19.30
N ASP A 41 3.39 6.42 20.45
CA ASP A 41 2.04 5.85 20.50
C ASP A 41 1.03 6.71 19.71
N ASN A 42 1.14 8.04 19.80
CA ASN A 42 0.32 8.97 19.03
C ASN A 42 0.59 8.89 17.52
N LEU A 43 1.85 8.77 17.10
CA LEU A 43 2.24 8.63 15.70
C LEU A 43 1.62 7.37 15.09
N ILE A 44 1.80 6.24 15.76
CA ILE A 44 1.25 4.93 15.37
C ILE A 44 -0.27 4.99 15.27
N ALA A 45 -0.94 5.55 16.28
CA ALA A 45 -2.39 5.67 16.29
C ALA A 45 -2.93 6.53 15.14
N LYS A 46 -2.28 7.66 14.83
CA LYS A 46 -2.66 8.53 13.71
C LYS A 46 -2.50 7.83 12.37
N ASP A 47 -1.39 7.13 12.17
CA ASP A 47 -1.12 6.44 10.90
C ASP A 47 -2.02 5.22 10.70
N LEU A 48 -2.32 4.47 11.76
CA LEU A 48 -3.33 3.42 11.68
C LEU A 48 -4.70 3.97 11.29
N LYS A 49 -5.10 5.09 11.90
CA LYS A 49 -6.36 5.76 11.55
C LYS A 49 -6.37 6.24 10.10
N LEU A 50 -5.26 6.78 9.61
CA LEU A 50 -5.14 7.23 8.23
C LEU A 50 -5.19 6.04 7.25
N PHE A 51 -4.47 4.95 7.52
CA PHE A 51 -4.59 3.72 6.72
C PHE A 51 -6.02 3.17 6.70
N ALA A 52 -6.73 3.18 7.83
CA ALA A 52 -8.12 2.73 7.89
C ALA A 52 -9.07 3.64 7.07
N SER A 53 -8.86 4.96 7.12
CA SER A 53 -9.59 5.94 6.30
C SER A 53 -9.35 5.67 4.81
N ILE A 54 -8.10 5.50 4.42
CA ILE A 54 -7.69 5.17 3.06
C ILE A 54 -8.32 3.85 2.62
N GLU A 55 -8.16 2.76 3.39
CA GLU A 55 -8.75 1.44 3.09
C GLU A 55 -10.25 1.57 2.81
N THR A 56 -10.98 2.29 3.66
CA THR A 56 -12.41 2.55 3.48
C THR A 56 -12.70 3.24 2.15
N ALA A 57 -11.94 4.30 1.82
CA ALA A 57 -12.09 5.01 0.55
C ALA A 57 -11.74 4.12 -0.66
N LEU A 58 -10.67 3.32 -0.59
CA LEU A 58 -10.28 2.38 -1.67
C LEU A 58 -11.41 1.37 -1.92
N LEU A 59 -11.99 0.81 -0.85
CA LEU A 59 -13.04 -0.20 -0.92
C LEU A 59 -14.42 0.36 -1.33
N ALA A 60 -14.65 1.67 -1.21
CA ALA A 60 -15.89 2.31 -1.65
C ALA A 60 -15.93 2.60 -3.16
N ARG A 61 -14.78 2.62 -3.84
CA ARG A 61 -14.71 2.98 -5.28
C ARG A 61 -15.47 2.03 -6.18
N LYS A 62 -16.02 2.54 -7.29
CA LYS A 62 -16.74 1.71 -8.29
C LYS A 62 -15.88 1.26 -9.46
N GLU A 63 -14.70 1.84 -9.61
CA GLU A 63 -13.80 1.60 -10.74
C GLU A 63 -12.47 1.02 -10.26
N PRO A 64 -11.83 0.17 -11.08
CA PRO A 64 -10.50 -0.36 -10.81
C PRO A 64 -9.45 0.75 -10.76
N LYS A 65 -8.48 0.61 -9.84
CA LYS A 65 -7.32 1.50 -9.74
C LYS A 65 -6.03 0.72 -9.59
N GLU A 66 -4.92 1.40 -9.84
CA GLU A 66 -3.59 0.86 -9.59
C GLU A 66 -3.45 0.33 -8.16
N GLY A 67 -2.80 -0.82 -8.04
CA GLY A 67 -2.66 -1.55 -6.79
C GLY A 67 -3.86 -2.41 -6.40
N ASP A 68 -5.03 -2.28 -7.04
CA ASP A 68 -6.07 -3.30 -6.86
C ASP A 68 -5.60 -4.65 -7.42
N PHE A 69 -6.19 -5.74 -6.95
CA PHE A 69 -5.87 -7.08 -7.43
C PHE A 69 -6.77 -7.48 -8.60
N VAL A 70 -6.23 -8.29 -9.50
CA VAL A 70 -6.95 -8.91 -10.60
C VAL A 70 -6.76 -10.42 -10.52
N GLU A 71 -7.86 -11.14 -10.45
CA GLU A 71 -7.94 -12.58 -10.68
C GLU A 71 -7.98 -12.82 -12.20
N TYR A 72 -6.90 -13.37 -12.77
CA TYR A 72 -6.75 -13.50 -14.24
C TYR A 72 -6.82 -14.95 -14.75
N ALA A 73 -6.72 -15.91 -13.84
CA ALA A 73 -6.94 -17.33 -14.05
C ALA A 73 -7.37 -17.93 -12.71
N ASP A 74 -7.93 -19.13 -12.71
CA ASP A 74 -8.42 -19.78 -11.48
C ASP A 74 -7.35 -19.78 -10.38
N GLY A 75 -7.64 -19.07 -9.28
CA GLY A 75 -6.75 -18.91 -8.12
C GLY A 75 -5.49 -18.07 -8.34
N LYS A 76 -5.30 -17.42 -9.49
CA LYS A 76 -4.11 -16.59 -9.77
C LYS A 76 -4.41 -15.10 -9.73
N PHE A 77 -3.58 -14.37 -9.00
CA PHE A 77 -3.73 -12.93 -8.78
C PHE A 77 -2.49 -12.14 -9.19
N ALA A 78 -2.70 -10.92 -9.64
CA ALA A 78 -1.67 -9.90 -9.81
C ALA A 78 -2.24 -8.52 -9.52
N ARG A 79 -1.40 -7.50 -9.35
CA ARG A 79 -1.86 -6.13 -9.08
C ARG A 79 -1.88 -5.31 -10.36
N ILE A 80 -2.86 -4.40 -10.44
CA ILE A 80 -2.94 -3.42 -11.52
C ILE A 80 -1.75 -2.47 -11.41
N SER A 81 -0.93 -2.41 -12.44
CA SER A 81 -0.04 -1.29 -12.78
C SER A 81 -0.58 -0.61 -14.04
N VAL A 82 -0.10 0.59 -14.38
CA VAL A 82 -0.54 1.29 -15.61
C VAL A 82 0.67 1.76 -16.38
N ASP A 83 0.66 1.53 -17.69
CA ASP A 83 1.54 2.27 -18.59
C ASP A 83 0.92 3.65 -18.86
N HIS A 84 1.39 4.65 -18.12
CA HIS A 84 0.88 6.02 -18.21
C HIS A 84 1.07 6.68 -19.59
N ARG A 85 1.86 6.10 -20.50
CA ARG A 85 2.00 6.64 -21.87
C ARG A 85 0.77 6.39 -22.72
N ASN A 86 0.17 5.21 -22.56
CA ASN A 86 -0.91 4.72 -23.44
C ASN A 86 -2.20 4.41 -22.66
N GLY A 87 -2.21 4.55 -21.33
CA GLY A 87 -3.37 4.28 -20.49
C GLY A 87 -3.78 2.81 -20.40
N THR A 88 -3.00 1.91 -21.01
CA THR A 88 -3.23 0.46 -20.90
C THR A 88 -2.75 -0.01 -19.54
N PHE A 89 -3.61 -0.73 -18.82
CA PHE A 89 -3.19 -1.31 -17.56
C PHE A 89 -2.36 -2.57 -17.80
N GLN A 90 -1.45 -2.81 -16.89
CA GLN A 90 -0.58 -3.98 -16.83
C GLN A 90 -0.87 -4.72 -15.53
N LEU A 91 -0.39 -5.96 -15.46
CA LEU A 91 -0.40 -6.73 -14.23
C LEU A 91 1.02 -6.96 -13.78
N SER A 92 1.25 -6.86 -12.47
CA SER A 92 2.55 -7.12 -11.88
C SER A 92 2.43 -7.57 -10.43
N ASN A 93 3.29 -8.50 -10.03
CA ASN A 93 3.49 -8.87 -8.63
C ASN A 93 4.70 -8.17 -8.00
N ASN A 94 5.44 -7.39 -8.80
CA ASN A 94 6.72 -6.78 -8.41
C ASN A 94 6.62 -5.26 -8.24
N ILE A 95 5.43 -4.73 -7.92
CA ILE A 95 5.19 -3.31 -7.70
C ILE A 95 5.01 -3.00 -6.21
N GLY A 96 5.61 -1.91 -5.75
CA GLY A 96 5.15 -1.19 -4.56
C GLY A 96 3.85 -0.43 -4.87
N VAL A 97 3.03 -0.19 -3.86
CA VAL A 97 1.79 0.58 -4.03
C VAL A 97 1.79 1.73 -3.04
N PHE A 98 1.83 2.95 -3.56
CA PHE A 98 1.57 4.16 -2.80
C PHE A 98 0.06 4.32 -2.62
N VAL A 99 -0.37 4.70 -1.42
CA VAL A 99 -1.77 5.02 -1.13
C VAL A 99 -1.88 6.37 -0.44
N SER A 100 -2.99 7.04 -0.72
CA SER A 100 -3.38 8.31 -0.12
C SER A 100 -4.91 8.39 -0.04
N GLU A 101 -5.43 9.42 0.61
CA GLU A 101 -6.86 9.69 0.67
C GLU A 101 -7.48 9.94 -0.72
N TYR A 102 -6.65 10.31 -1.70
CA TYR A 102 -7.08 10.59 -3.07
C TYR A 102 -7.01 9.37 -4.00
N GLY A 103 -6.41 8.27 -3.56
CA GLY A 103 -6.29 7.05 -4.36
C GLY A 103 -4.99 6.31 -4.17
N SER A 104 -4.70 5.43 -5.12
CA SER A 104 -3.53 4.54 -5.12
C SER A 104 -2.76 4.63 -6.43
N GLN A 105 -1.45 4.43 -6.35
CA GLN A 105 -0.52 4.46 -7.49
C GLN A 105 0.49 3.33 -7.34
N ALA A 106 0.77 2.62 -8.43
CA ALA A 106 1.78 1.57 -8.49
C ALA A 106 3.16 2.20 -8.73
N SER A 107 4.18 1.72 -8.01
CA SER A 107 5.56 2.12 -8.27
C SER A 107 6.06 1.41 -9.52
N GLY A 108 6.29 2.19 -10.58
CA GLY A 108 6.88 1.73 -11.83
C GLY A 108 5.84 1.15 -12.81
N CYS A 109 5.97 1.56 -14.07
CA CYS A 109 5.27 0.98 -15.22
C CYS A 109 5.90 -0.39 -15.57
N VAL A 110 5.88 -1.34 -14.64
CA VAL A 110 6.59 -2.61 -14.79
C VAL A 110 5.64 -3.69 -15.29
N TRP A 111 5.93 -4.19 -16.49
CA TRP A 111 5.38 -5.44 -16.98
C TRP A 111 6.10 -6.61 -16.32
N ASP A 112 5.34 -7.57 -15.80
CA ASP A 112 5.90 -8.78 -15.20
C ASP A 112 5.97 -9.92 -16.24
N PRO A 113 7.19 -10.36 -16.64
CA PRO A 113 7.38 -11.42 -17.63
C PRO A 113 6.91 -12.80 -17.15
N ASN A 114 6.50 -12.93 -15.89
CA ASN A 114 5.92 -14.18 -15.40
C ASN A 114 4.41 -14.28 -15.69
N LEU A 115 3.82 -13.25 -16.29
CA LEU A 115 2.39 -13.18 -16.62
C LEU A 115 2.10 -13.36 -18.13
N ASP A 116 3.05 -13.93 -18.87
CA ASP A 116 3.06 -14.08 -20.35
C ASP A 116 1.88 -14.86 -20.94
N HIS A 117 1.10 -15.55 -20.12
CA HIS A 117 -0.07 -16.33 -20.52
C HIS A 117 -1.33 -15.47 -20.67
N ILE A 118 -1.28 -14.19 -20.30
CA ILE A 118 -2.39 -13.24 -20.48
C ILE A 118 -2.19 -12.52 -21.81
N LYS A 119 -3.12 -12.72 -22.75
CA LYS A 119 -3.11 -11.99 -24.01
C LYS A 119 -3.28 -10.48 -23.76
N ARG A 120 -2.39 -9.65 -24.31
CA ARG A 120 -2.34 -8.20 -24.03
C ARG A 120 -3.64 -7.49 -24.38
N GLU A 121 -4.33 -7.91 -25.43
CA GLU A 121 -5.63 -7.36 -25.83
C GLU A 121 -6.73 -7.51 -24.76
N ARG A 122 -6.54 -8.42 -23.79
CA ARG A 122 -7.48 -8.56 -22.66
C ARG A 122 -7.26 -7.50 -21.59
N LEU A 123 -6.08 -6.88 -21.51
CA LEU A 123 -5.70 -5.92 -20.47
C LEU A 123 -6.26 -4.51 -20.75
N VAL A 124 -7.58 -4.43 -20.90
CA VAL A 124 -8.35 -3.19 -21.01
C VAL A 124 -9.33 -3.11 -19.85
N PHE A 125 -9.48 -1.93 -19.25
CA PHE A 125 -10.26 -1.77 -18.01
C PHE A 125 -11.71 -2.27 -18.15
N ASP A 126 -12.30 -2.17 -19.34
CA ASP A 126 -13.65 -2.66 -19.64
C ASP A 126 -13.82 -4.19 -19.49
N ASN A 127 -12.71 -4.95 -19.53
CA ASN A 127 -12.74 -6.39 -19.30
C ASN A 127 -12.69 -6.76 -17.80
N LEU A 128 -12.47 -5.78 -16.91
CA LEU A 128 -12.46 -6.02 -15.46
C LEU A 128 -13.88 -5.96 -14.91
N LYS A 129 -14.31 -7.08 -14.32
CA LYS A 129 -15.61 -7.19 -13.66
C LYS A 129 -15.45 -7.02 -12.15
N PRO A 130 -16.34 -6.25 -11.49
CA PRO A 130 -16.30 -6.11 -10.04
C PRO A 130 -16.57 -7.47 -9.37
N THR A 131 -15.93 -7.70 -8.22
CA THR A 131 -16.23 -8.83 -7.34
C THR A 131 -16.49 -8.33 -5.93
N SER A 132 -17.04 -9.19 -5.06
CA SER A 132 -17.14 -8.93 -3.62
C SER A 132 -15.86 -9.29 -2.86
N LYS A 133 -14.85 -9.88 -3.53
CA LYS A 133 -13.61 -10.31 -2.89
C LYS A 133 -12.73 -9.10 -2.58
N THR A 134 -12.01 -9.20 -1.46
CA THR A 134 -10.92 -8.29 -1.10
C THR A 134 -9.70 -9.10 -0.74
N MET A 135 -8.52 -8.51 -0.90
CA MET A 135 -7.26 -9.16 -0.52
C MET A 135 -6.33 -8.17 0.16
N LYS A 136 -5.64 -8.62 1.20
CA LYS A 136 -4.60 -7.81 1.86
C LYS A 136 -3.41 -7.68 0.93
N GLY A 137 -2.93 -6.45 0.75
CA GLY A 137 -1.73 -6.15 -0.02
C GLY A 137 -0.85 -5.17 0.75
N ARG A 138 0.47 -5.35 0.64
CA ARG A 138 1.43 -4.40 1.18
C ARG A 138 1.37 -3.11 0.37
N CYS A 139 1.30 -1.98 1.05
CA CYS A 139 1.36 -0.65 0.48
C CYS A 139 2.16 0.27 1.40
N TRP A 140 2.36 1.50 0.97
CA TRP A 140 2.96 2.54 1.80
C TRP A 140 2.26 3.88 1.59
N MET A 141 2.36 4.72 2.61
CA MET A 141 1.96 6.13 2.54
C MET A 141 3.01 6.97 3.26
N PHE A 142 2.86 8.29 3.21
CA PHE A 142 3.61 9.16 4.09
C PHE A 142 2.94 9.22 5.45
N SER A 143 3.73 9.04 6.51
CA SER A 143 3.30 9.19 7.90
C SER A 143 2.64 10.56 8.11
N GLU A 144 1.48 10.54 8.75
CA GLU A 144 0.54 11.64 8.99
C GLU A 144 0.13 12.40 7.70
N GLY A 145 0.36 11.81 6.51
CA GLY A 145 0.10 12.43 5.22
C GLY A 145 1.17 13.41 4.73
N TYR A 146 2.33 13.52 5.39
CA TYR A 146 3.35 14.52 5.05
C TYR A 146 4.54 13.94 4.29
N ALA A 147 4.75 14.38 3.04
CA ALA A 147 5.86 13.92 2.21
C ALA A 147 7.26 14.35 2.73
N GLY A 148 8.27 13.55 2.39
CA GLY A 148 9.70 13.84 2.62
C GLY A 148 10.29 13.21 3.90
N GLY A 149 11.61 13.37 4.09
CA GLY A 149 12.29 13.08 5.36
C GLY A 149 12.20 11.64 5.88
N GLY A 150 12.16 10.62 5.01
CA GLY A 150 12.08 9.21 5.43
C GLY A 150 10.72 8.80 6.00
N ARG A 151 9.68 9.63 5.85
CA ARG A 151 8.33 9.40 6.40
C ARG A 151 7.53 8.27 5.73
N GLY A 152 8.13 7.48 4.86
CA GLY A 152 7.44 6.35 4.26
C GLY A 152 7.13 5.30 5.32
N VAL A 153 5.86 4.91 5.44
CA VAL A 153 5.43 3.82 6.32
C VAL A 153 4.75 2.74 5.50
N TYR A 154 5.25 1.51 5.60
CA TYR A 154 4.66 0.35 4.94
C TYR A 154 3.66 -0.37 5.84
N TYR A 155 2.50 -0.74 5.30
CA TYR A 155 1.50 -1.50 6.03
C TYR A 155 0.63 -2.35 5.09
N ASN A 156 -0.10 -3.32 5.65
CA ASN A 156 -1.01 -4.16 4.89
C ASN A 156 -2.44 -3.69 5.09
N ILE A 157 -3.10 -3.26 4.01
CA ILE A 157 -4.53 -2.96 3.98
C ILE A 157 -5.22 -3.83 2.91
N LYS A 158 -6.55 -3.84 2.92
CA LYS A 158 -7.38 -4.53 1.95
C LYS A 158 -7.53 -3.70 0.67
N PHE A 159 -7.39 -4.38 -0.45
CA PHE A 159 -7.67 -3.86 -1.79
C PHE A 159 -8.80 -4.67 -2.42
N LYS A 160 -9.46 -4.07 -3.42
CA LYS A 160 -10.46 -4.78 -4.21
C LYS A 160 -9.83 -5.85 -5.08
N VAL A 161 -10.60 -6.89 -5.38
CA VAL A 161 -10.26 -7.89 -6.38
C VAL A 161 -11.22 -7.74 -7.55
N TRP A 162 -10.67 -7.66 -8.75
CA TRP A 162 -11.40 -7.62 -10.01
C TRP A 162 -11.22 -8.95 -10.74
N LEU A 163 -12.21 -9.36 -11.51
CA LEU A 163 -12.11 -10.56 -12.34
C LEU A 163 -11.81 -10.14 -13.78
N LEU A 164 -10.75 -10.69 -14.37
CA LEU A 164 -10.46 -10.49 -15.79
C LEU A 164 -11.35 -11.42 -16.63
N GLY A 165 -12.29 -10.82 -17.37
CA GLY A 165 -13.22 -11.50 -18.27
C GLY A 165 -12.58 -12.14 -19.50
#